data_AF-A0A2S7TM34-F1
#
_entry.id   AF-A0A2S7TM34-F1
#
_cell.length_a   1.000
_cell.length_b   1.000
_cell.length_c   1.000
_cell.angle_alpha   90.00
_cell.angle_beta   90.00
_cell.angle_gamma   90.00
#
_symmetry.space_group_name_H-M   'P 1'
#
loop_
_entity.id
_entity.type
_entity.pdbx_description
1 polymer ?
#
loop_
_entity_poly.entity_id
_entity_poly.type
_entity_poly.pdbx_seq_one_letter_code
_entity_poly.pdbx_strand_id
1 'polypeptide(L)'
;MTRNIVHIIILVLLFIPRVNAQQPVYNELTEKDGLPDFVFYSLLEDREGYIWLAANKGLYRYDGREFKLYSSKEKRGLSVFGLKLDSHGRVWCNNLSGQYFYIEDDSLKLFCDLKDVTKGQPSKFIFFDRYLVTSNFDFFAKIDMETKKISFEEKVDYFSDIFKKRTPYFMRIINRFDIVQMVRFLRITCRFP
;
A
#
# COMPACT_ATOMS: atom_id res chain seq x y z
N MET A 1 -13.26 -50.80 -29.85
CA MET A 1 -13.70 -49.92 -28.74
C MET A 1 -13.04 -48.54 -28.78
N THR A 2 -11.74 -48.44 -29.08
CA THR A 2 -10.95 -47.19 -29.12
C THR A 2 -11.39 -46.15 -30.16
N ARG A 3 -11.89 -46.58 -31.33
CA ARG A 3 -12.31 -45.65 -32.41
C ARG A 3 -13.47 -44.74 -31.99
N ASN A 4 -14.41 -45.23 -31.17
CA ASN A 4 -15.57 -44.46 -30.73
C ASN A 4 -15.21 -43.40 -29.67
N ILE A 5 -14.18 -43.67 -28.86
CA ILE A 5 -13.70 -42.74 -27.82
C ILE A 5 -13.11 -41.48 -28.46
N VAL A 6 -12.35 -41.62 -29.56
CA VAL A 6 -11.76 -40.47 -30.27
C VAL A 6 -12.85 -39.54 -30.83
N HIS A 7 -13.93 -40.11 -31.39
CA HIS A 7 -15.03 -39.31 -31.94
C HIS A 7 -15.81 -38.58 -30.83
N ILE A 8 -16.00 -39.22 -29.67
CA ILE A 8 -16.63 -38.58 -28.50
C ILE A 8 -15.77 -37.44 -27.98
N ILE A 9 -14.44 -37.61 -27.91
CA ILE A 9 -13.52 -36.53 -27.49
C ILE A 9 -13.57 -35.35 -28.48
N ILE A 10 -13.55 -35.62 -29.79
CA ILE A 10 -13.67 -34.57 -30.81
C ILE A 10 -15.02 -33.84 -30.70
N LEU A 11 -16.12 -34.57 -30.50
CA LEU A 11 -17.44 -33.99 -30.27
C LEU A 11 -17.45 -33.10 -29.02
N VAL A 12 -16.90 -33.57 -27.90
CA VAL A 12 -16.82 -32.77 -26.66
C VAL A 12 -15.98 -31.50 -26.85
N LEU A 13 -14.85 -31.58 -27.57
CA LEU A 13 -13.99 -30.42 -27.85
C LEU A 13 -14.66 -29.37 -28.76
N LEU A 14 -15.57 -29.81 -29.66
CA LEU A 14 -16.32 -28.91 -30.55
C LEU A 14 -17.46 -28.16 -29.83
N PHE A 15 -17.91 -28.65 -28.67
CA PHE A 15 -19.02 -28.07 -27.90
C PHE A 15 -18.59 -27.35 -26.60
N ILE A 16 -17.29 -27.06 -26.42
CA ILE A 16 -16.84 -26.22 -25.29
C ILE A 16 -17.32 -24.79 -25.55
N PRO A 17 -18.21 -24.21 -24.73
CA PRO A 17 -18.63 -22.84 -24.90
C PRO A 17 -17.41 -21.92 -24.78
N ARG A 18 -17.18 -21.12 -25.81
CA ARG A 18 -16.17 -20.06 -25.76
C ARG A 18 -16.67 -18.99 -24.81
N VAL A 19 -16.18 -19.01 -23.58
CA VAL A 19 -16.35 -17.91 -22.64
C VAL A 19 -15.48 -16.77 -23.14
N ASN A 20 -16.08 -15.79 -23.80
CA ASN A 20 -15.41 -14.52 -24.06
C ASN A 20 -15.45 -13.72 -22.77
N ALA A 21 -14.29 -13.31 -22.27
CA ALA A 21 -14.26 -12.34 -21.19
C ALA A 21 -14.84 -11.01 -21.70
N GLN A 22 -15.77 -10.41 -20.96
CA GLN A 22 -16.20 -9.04 -21.23
C GLN A 22 -15.01 -8.10 -20.99
N GLN A 23 -14.91 -7.05 -21.80
CA GLN A 23 -13.97 -5.96 -21.49
C GLN A 23 -14.40 -5.31 -20.17
N PRO A 24 -13.47 -5.00 -19.26
CA PRO A 24 -13.81 -4.27 -18.05
C PRO A 24 -14.40 -2.92 -18.43
N VAL A 25 -15.59 -2.62 -17.91
CA VAL A 25 -16.14 -1.26 -17.99
C VAL A 25 -15.36 -0.42 -16.99
N TYR A 26 -14.70 0.63 -17.48
CA TYR A 26 -14.07 1.63 -16.64
C TYR A 26 -14.73 2.98 -16.93
N ASN A 27 -14.87 3.79 -15.90
CA ASN A 27 -15.24 5.19 -16.04
C ASN A 27 -13.97 6.02 -15.87
N GLU A 28 -13.70 6.89 -16.83
CA GLU A 28 -12.65 7.90 -16.68
C GLU A 28 -13.20 9.06 -15.86
N LEU A 29 -12.53 9.39 -14.76
CA LEU A 29 -12.86 10.56 -13.96
C LEU A 29 -11.92 11.68 -14.34
N THR A 30 -12.50 12.83 -14.67
CA THR A 30 -11.77 14.06 -15.01
C THR A 30 -12.12 15.17 -14.05
N GLU A 31 -11.46 16.33 -14.20
CA GLU A 31 -11.81 17.53 -13.44
C GLU A 31 -13.29 17.93 -13.63
N LYS A 32 -13.87 17.68 -14.82
CA LYS A 32 -15.29 17.96 -15.09
C LYS A 32 -16.24 17.08 -14.26
N ASP A 33 -15.74 15.92 -13.81
CA ASP A 33 -16.46 14.97 -12.97
C ASP A 33 -16.18 15.21 -11.47
N GLY A 34 -15.47 16.29 -11.13
CA GLY A 34 -15.13 16.64 -9.75
C GLY A 34 -13.85 15.99 -9.22
N LEU A 35 -12.99 15.44 -10.09
CA LEU A 35 -11.70 14.88 -9.68
C LEU A 35 -10.85 15.96 -8.97
N PRO A 36 -10.48 15.77 -7.69
CA PRO A 36 -9.91 16.86 -6.89
C PRO A 36 -8.41 17.09 -7.13
N ASP A 37 -7.72 16.10 -7.68
CA ASP A 37 -6.29 16.10 -7.95
C ASP A 37 -5.97 15.25 -9.17
N PHE A 38 -4.83 15.49 -9.79
CA PHE A 38 -4.30 14.70 -10.90
C PHE A 38 -3.20 13.74 -10.45
N VAL A 39 -2.70 13.91 -9.22
CA VAL A 39 -1.61 13.11 -8.65
C VAL A 39 -2.10 12.37 -7.41
N PHE A 40 -2.27 11.05 -7.55
CA PHE A 40 -2.61 10.14 -6.47
C PHE A 40 -1.44 9.19 -6.18
N TYR A 41 -1.01 9.13 -4.93
CA TYR A 41 0.13 8.31 -4.49
C TYR A 41 -0.30 6.93 -3.98
N SER A 42 -1.54 6.81 -3.53
CA SER A 42 -2.08 5.56 -2.99
C SER A 42 -3.60 5.55 -3.09
N LEU A 43 -4.15 4.36 -3.37
CA LEU A 43 -5.59 4.10 -3.37
C LEU A 43 -5.86 2.89 -2.46
N LEU A 44 -7.00 2.91 -1.77
CA LEU A 44 -7.42 1.87 -0.85
C LEU A 44 -8.95 1.83 -0.79
N GLU A 45 -9.55 0.66 -1.01
CA GLU A 45 -10.96 0.43 -0.70
C GLU A 45 -11.10 0.03 0.77
N ASP A 46 -12.03 0.66 1.49
CA ASP A 46 -12.35 0.28 2.87
C ASP A 46 -13.42 -0.82 2.93
N ARG A 47 -13.79 -1.25 4.15
CA ARG A 47 -14.76 -2.34 4.33
C ARG A 47 -16.20 -1.94 3.96
N GLU A 48 -16.48 -0.65 3.80
CA GLU A 48 -17.79 -0.12 3.43
C GLU A 48 -17.88 0.11 1.91
N GLY A 49 -16.80 -0.15 1.16
CA GLY A 49 -16.72 0.03 -0.28
C GLY A 49 -16.37 1.46 -0.70
N TYR A 50 -15.99 2.34 0.24
CA TYR A 50 -15.48 3.65 -0.12
C TYR A 50 -14.05 3.56 -0.64
N ILE A 51 -13.76 4.34 -1.69
CA ILE A 51 -12.41 4.46 -2.24
C ILE A 51 -11.70 5.64 -1.58
N TRP A 52 -10.62 5.36 -0.88
CA TRP A 52 -9.74 6.36 -0.30
C TRP A 52 -8.58 6.65 -1.24
N LEU A 53 -8.28 7.93 -1.42
CA LEU A 53 -7.25 8.42 -2.32
C LEU A 53 -6.32 9.36 -1.56
N ALA A 54 -5.04 8.99 -1.51
CA ALA A 54 -3.98 9.85 -0.99
C ALA A 54 -3.38 10.64 -2.14
N ALA A 55 -3.50 11.96 -2.09
CA ALA A 55 -3.16 12.85 -3.19
C ALA A 55 -2.20 13.97 -2.75
N ASN A 56 -1.77 14.77 -3.72
CA ASN A 56 -0.93 15.94 -3.46
C ASN A 56 -1.67 17.04 -2.67
N LYS A 57 -2.98 17.20 -2.90
CA LYS A 57 -3.81 18.21 -2.24
C LYS A 57 -4.51 17.72 -0.97
N GLY A 58 -4.43 16.43 -0.64
CA GLY A 58 -5.03 15.91 0.59
C GLY A 58 -5.43 14.44 0.54
N LEU A 59 -6.14 14.02 1.59
CA LEU A 59 -6.78 12.73 1.66
C LEU A 59 -8.24 12.88 1.20
N TYR A 60 -8.65 12.09 0.21
CA TYR A 60 -10.01 12.10 -0.30
C TYR A 60 -10.69 10.75 -0.07
N ARG A 61 -11.98 10.77 0.20
CA ARG A 61 -12.86 9.60 0.13
C ARG A 61 -13.82 9.78 -1.03
N TYR A 62 -14.00 8.76 -1.85
CA TYR A 62 -14.91 8.71 -2.98
C TYR A 62 -15.96 7.62 -2.75
N ASP A 63 -17.23 7.97 -2.92
CA ASP A 63 -18.37 7.08 -2.71
C ASP A 63 -18.96 6.50 -4.00
N GLY A 64 -18.28 6.72 -5.13
CA GLY A 64 -18.80 6.39 -6.46
C GLY A 64 -19.50 7.56 -7.16
N ARG A 65 -19.68 8.70 -6.48
CA ARG A 65 -20.30 9.92 -7.03
C ARG A 65 -19.54 11.19 -6.66
N GLU A 66 -19.19 11.34 -5.39
CA GLU A 66 -18.62 12.57 -4.85
C GLU A 66 -17.32 12.31 -4.08
N PHE A 67 -16.42 13.31 -4.12
CA PHE A 67 -15.19 13.32 -3.34
C PHE A 67 -15.35 14.17 -2.08
N LYS A 68 -14.97 13.61 -0.94
CA LYS A 68 -14.88 14.32 0.34
C LYS A 68 -13.43 14.49 0.75
N LEU A 69 -13.00 15.73 0.98
CA LEU A 69 -11.67 16.06 1.49
C LEU A 69 -11.61 15.90 3.01
N TYR A 70 -10.57 15.22 3.49
CA TYR A 70 -10.23 15.11 4.90
C TYR A 70 -8.94 15.87 5.19
N SER A 71 -8.99 16.69 6.23
CA SER A 71 -7.83 17.46 6.70
C SER A 71 -7.86 17.57 8.23
N SER A 72 -6.74 18.00 8.80
CA SER A 72 -6.57 18.26 10.22
C SER A 72 -5.85 19.60 10.40
N LYS A 73 -6.19 20.33 11.46
CA LYS A 73 -5.50 21.56 11.84
C LYS A 73 -4.03 21.32 12.22
N GLU A 74 -3.72 20.11 12.67
CA GLU A 74 -2.37 19.69 13.05
C GLU A 74 -1.52 19.26 11.84
N LYS A 75 -2.15 19.03 10.69
CA LYS A 75 -1.48 18.50 9.50
C LYS A 75 -0.57 19.55 8.86
N ARG A 76 0.70 19.21 8.73
CA ARG A 76 1.71 20.02 8.03
C ARG A 76 1.80 19.58 6.58
N GLY A 77 1.56 20.54 5.68
CA GLY A 77 1.48 20.28 4.24
C GLY A 77 0.16 19.63 3.83
N LEU A 78 -0.11 19.65 2.52
CA LEU A 78 -1.34 19.12 1.96
C LEU A 78 -1.24 17.62 1.69
N SER A 79 -0.15 17.21 1.05
CA SER A 79 0.04 15.87 0.51
C SER A 79 0.05 14.78 1.58
N VAL A 80 -0.61 13.67 1.27
CA VAL A 80 -0.57 12.43 2.06
C VAL A 80 -0.24 11.25 1.15
N PHE A 81 0.25 10.15 1.73
CA PHE A 81 0.84 9.06 0.97
C PHE A 81 0.26 7.70 1.40
N GLY A 82 1.04 6.85 2.07
CA GLY A 82 0.72 5.43 2.19
C GLY A 82 -0.62 5.17 2.86
N LEU A 83 -1.58 4.60 2.14
CA LEU A 83 -2.85 4.16 2.72
C LEU A 83 -2.76 2.74 3.26
N LYS A 84 -3.29 2.54 4.46
CA LYS A 84 -3.42 1.21 5.11
C LYS A 84 -4.70 1.12 5.94
N LEU A 85 -5.28 -0.08 5.97
CA LEU A 85 -6.28 -0.44 6.98
C LEU A 85 -5.56 -1.02 8.20
N ASP A 86 -6.00 -0.65 9.40
CA ASP A 86 -5.65 -1.40 10.61
C ASP A 86 -6.60 -2.58 10.84
N SER A 87 -6.37 -3.34 11.92
CA SER A 87 -7.19 -4.50 12.29
C SER A 87 -8.66 -4.13 12.59
N HIS A 88 -8.91 -2.90 13.03
CA HIS A 88 -10.23 -2.36 13.31
C HIS A 88 -10.93 -1.83 12.05
N GLY A 89 -10.23 -1.78 10.91
CA GLY A 89 -10.76 -1.26 9.65
C GLY A 89 -10.65 0.25 9.50
N ARG A 90 -9.91 0.95 10.37
CA ARG A 90 -9.66 2.38 10.20
C ARG A 90 -8.69 2.61 9.06
N VAL A 91 -8.89 3.68 8.32
CA VAL A 91 -7.98 4.12 7.25
C VAL A 91 -6.89 5.00 7.83
N TRP A 92 -5.65 4.68 7.51
CA TRP A 92 -4.46 5.39 7.94
C TRP A 92 -3.72 5.99 6.75
N CYS A 93 -3.03 7.11 6.99
CA CYS A 93 -2.13 7.73 6.03
C CYS A 93 -0.92 8.38 6.72
N ASN A 94 0.14 8.65 5.95
CA ASN A 94 1.28 9.44 6.40
C ASN A 94 1.59 10.60 5.45
N ASN A 95 2.40 11.56 5.89
CA ASN A 95 2.89 12.66 5.04
C ASN A 95 4.42 12.79 5.07
N LEU A 96 4.98 13.60 4.16
CA LEU A 96 6.43 13.89 4.12
C LEU A 96 6.93 14.62 5.37
N SER A 97 6.02 15.28 6.09
CA SER A 97 6.30 15.95 7.35
C SER A 97 6.57 14.98 8.53
N GLY A 98 6.45 13.67 8.29
CA GLY A 98 6.67 12.61 9.29
C GLY A 98 5.47 12.34 10.18
N GLN A 99 4.29 12.85 9.82
CA GLN A 99 3.07 12.67 10.59
C GLN A 99 2.29 11.45 10.08
N TYR A 100 1.70 10.73 11.02
CA TYR A 100 0.82 9.59 10.76
C TYR A 100 -0.57 9.93 11.27
N PHE A 101 -1.57 9.65 10.46
CA PHE A 101 -2.96 9.95 10.75
C PHE A 101 -3.84 8.74 10.55
N TYR A 102 -5.02 8.78 11.15
CA TYR A 102 -6.10 7.84 10.90
C TYR A 102 -7.44 8.55 10.89
N ILE A 103 -8.43 7.89 10.30
CA ILE A 103 -9.81 8.36 10.31
C ILE A 103 -10.53 7.81 11.53
N GLU A 104 -11.15 8.72 12.28
CA GLU A 104 -12.02 8.43 13.42
C GLU A 104 -13.08 9.52 13.52
N ASP A 105 -14.33 9.10 13.73
CA ASP A 105 -15.50 9.98 13.78
C ASP A 105 -15.54 10.98 12.61
N ASP A 106 -15.36 10.46 11.39
CA ASP A 106 -15.39 11.25 10.15
C ASP A 106 -14.36 12.40 10.11
N SER A 107 -13.26 12.26 10.88
CA SER A 107 -12.21 13.27 10.98
C SER A 107 -10.81 12.67 10.90
N LEU A 108 -9.86 13.43 10.37
CA LEU A 108 -8.45 13.04 10.30
C LEU A 108 -7.76 13.34 11.63
N LYS A 109 -7.40 12.30 12.38
CA LYS A 109 -6.73 12.41 13.68
C LYS A 109 -5.23 12.17 13.55
N LEU A 110 -4.42 13.01 14.20
CA LEU A 110 -2.99 12.78 14.33
C LEU A 110 -2.73 11.64 15.32
N PHE A 111 -1.95 10.65 14.90
CA PHE A 111 -1.49 9.56 15.77
C PHE A 111 -0.13 9.86 16.40
N CYS A 112 0.85 10.19 15.56
CA CYS A 112 2.18 10.57 16.01
C CYS A 112 2.89 11.46 14.99
N ASP A 113 3.90 12.17 15.49
CA ASP A 113 4.74 13.06 14.70
C ASP A 113 6.20 12.64 14.86
N LEU A 114 6.81 12.17 13.77
CA LEU A 114 8.20 11.73 13.70
C LEU A 114 9.09 12.69 12.91
N LYS A 115 8.75 13.98 12.87
CA LYS A 115 9.48 15.01 12.12
C LYS A 115 11.00 14.93 12.27
N ASP A 116 11.48 14.80 13.51
CA ASP A 116 12.92 14.82 13.83
C ASP A 116 13.65 13.57 13.32
N VAL A 117 12.90 12.50 13.07
CA VAL A 117 13.40 11.21 12.60
C VAL A 117 13.32 11.15 11.07
N THR A 118 12.18 11.51 10.49
CA THR A 118 11.95 11.37 9.04
C THR A 118 12.68 12.44 8.23
N LYS A 119 12.92 13.62 8.82
CA LYS A 119 13.65 14.74 8.19
C LYS A 119 13.13 15.07 6.78
N GLY A 120 11.82 14.96 6.56
CA GLY A 120 11.20 15.28 5.27
C GLY A 120 11.16 14.12 4.25
N GLN A 121 11.68 12.95 4.60
CA GLN A 121 11.72 11.81 3.69
C GLN A 121 10.41 11.01 3.71
N PRO A 122 10.01 10.42 2.56
CA PRO A 122 8.92 9.46 2.53
C PRO A 122 9.25 8.25 3.40
N SER A 123 8.25 7.78 4.14
CA SER A 123 8.34 6.55 4.91
C SER A 123 7.24 5.59 4.49
N LYS A 124 7.57 4.30 4.47
CA LYS A 124 6.57 3.23 4.37
C LYS A 124 6.22 2.79 5.78
N PHE A 125 4.97 2.43 6.01
CA PHE A 125 4.55 1.84 7.28
C PHE A 125 3.62 0.65 7.08
N ILE A 126 3.63 -0.21 8.09
CA ILE A 126 2.78 -1.39 8.22
C ILE A 126 2.31 -1.54 9.66
N PHE A 127 1.22 -2.29 9.84
CA PHE A 127 0.77 -2.74 11.14
C PHE A 127 1.26 -4.14 11.41
N PHE A 128 1.71 -4.39 12.64
CA PHE A 128 2.06 -5.71 13.13
C PHE A 128 1.65 -5.83 14.58
N ASP A 129 0.61 -6.63 14.83
CA ASP A 129 0.00 -6.80 16.15
C ASP A 129 -0.40 -5.42 16.74
N ARG A 130 0.11 -5.05 17.92
CA ARG A 130 -0.13 -3.75 18.57
C ARG A 130 0.76 -2.60 18.07
N TYR A 131 1.56 -2.82 17.03
CA TYR A 131 2.57 -1.85 16.60
C TYR A 131 2.30 -1.27 15.20
N LEU A 132 2.52 0.02 15.06
CA LEU A 132 2.81 0.65 13.78
C LEU A 132 4.33 0.61 13.60
N VAL A 133 4.79 0.05 12.48
CA VAL A 133 6.21 0.06 12.14
C VAL A 133 6.40 0.86 10.88
N THR A 134 7.34 1.79 10.94
CA THR A 134 7.74 2.62 9.83
C THR A 134 9.23 2.52 9.58
N SER A 135 9.60 2.59 8.31
CA SER A 135 10.98 2.71 7.89
C SER A 135 11.12 3.61 6.68
N ASN A 136 12.29 4.24 6.56
CA ASN A 136 12.78 4.84 5.33
C ASN A 136 14.22 4.39 5.09
N PHE A 137 14.97 5.11 4.26
CA PHE A 137 16.39 4.78 4.02
C PHE A 137 17.27 5.00 5.25
N ASP A 138 16.92 5.87 6.19
CA ASP A 138 17.79 6.29 7.29
C ASP A 138 17.39 5.73 8.66
N PHE A 139 16.11 5.38 8.85
CA PHE A 139 15.60 4.94 10.14
C PHE A 139 14.62 3.78 10.04
N PHE A 140 14.54 3.06 11.15
CA PHE A 140 13.49 2.11 11.44
C PHE A 140 12.92 2.44 12.82
N ALA A 141 11.60 2.60 12.90
CA ALA A 141 10.92 2.89 14.15
C ALA A 141 9.69 2.00 14.33
N LYS A 142 9.53 1.54 15.56
CA LYS A 142 8.39 0.76 16.03
C LYS A 142 7.64 1.60 17.06
N ILE A 143 6.38 1.87 16.80
CA ILE A 143 5.50 2.67 17.66
C ILE A 143 4.40 1.78 18.20
N ASP A 144 4.31 1.69 19.52
CA ASP A 144 3.23 1.00 20.20
C ASP A 144 1.92 1.80 20.06
N MET A 145 0.87 1.18 19.53
CA MET A 145 -0.36 1.92 19.17
C MET A 145 -1.19 2.34 20.39
N GLU A 146 -1.05 1.64 21.52
CA GLU A 146 -1.75 1.95 22.77
C GLU A 146 -0.98 2.98 23.59
N THR A 147 0.30 2.71 23.85
CA THR A 147 1.13 3.55 24.74
C THR A 147 1.80 4.71 24.03
N LYS A 148 1.77 4.73 22.68
CA LYS A 148 2.52 5.66 21.81
C LYS A 148 4.04 5.65 22.02
N LYS A 149 4.58 4.67 22.76
CA LYS A 149 6.02 4.55 22.99
C LYS A 149 6.73 4.23 21.68
N ILE A 150 7.72 5.05 21.35
CA ILE A 150 8.55 4.90 20.15
C ILE A 150 9.83 4.16 20.55
N SER A 151 10.15 3.10 19.82
CA SER A 151 11.41 2.38 19.92
C SER A 151 12.11 2.47 18.58
N PHE A 152 13.33 2.99 18.58
CA PHE A 152 14.21 2.97 17.42
C PHE A 152 15.01 1.68 17.47
N GLU A 153 15.02 0.93 16.37
CA GLU A 153 15.96 -0.18 16.21
C GLU A 153 17.11 0.31 15.35
N GLU A 154 18.34 0.02 15.78
CA GLU A 154 19.53 0.37 14.99
C GLU A 154 19.41 -0.23 13.59
N LYS A 155 19.78 0.58 12.60
CA LYS A 155 19.84 0.13 11.21
C LYS A 155 20.96 -0.91 11.12
N VAL A 156 20.57 -2.17 11.17
CA VAL A 156 21.47 -3.29 10.86
C VAL A 156 22.04 -3.01 9.48
N ASP A 157 23.36 -3.02 9.36
CA ASP A 157 24.06 -2.73 8.11
C ASP A 157 23.77 -3.84 7.10
N TYR A 158 22.66 -3.67 6.39
CA TYR A 158 21.89 -4.73 5.75
C TYR A 158 22.67 -5.44 4.65
N PHE A 159 23.53 -4.71 3.95
CA PHE A 159 24.44 -5.27 2.96
C PHE A 159 25.41 -6.26 3.60
N SER A 160 25.94 -5.94 4.78
CA SER A 160 26.88 -6.82 5.48
C SER A 160 26.18 -8.06 6.07
N ASP A 161 24.92 -7.93 6.47
CA ASP A 161 24.18 -8.97 7.20
C ASP A 161 23.35 -9.91 6.33
N ILE A 162 22.97 -9.51 5.10
CA ILE A 162 22.46 -10.44 4.07
C ILE A 162 23.50 -11.54 3.80
N PHE A 163 24.80 -11.21 3.81
CA PHE A 163 25.87 -12.20 3.72
C PHE A 163 26.05 -13.01 5.02
N LYS A 164 25.55 -12.55 6.18
CA LYS A 164 25.77 -13.18 7.49
C LYS A 164 24.54 -13.88 8.12
N LYS A 165 23.40 -13.98 7.41
CA LYS A 165 22.18 -14.74 7.81
C LYS A 165 21.47 -14.27 9.10
N ARG A 166 21.84 -13.13 9.72
CA ARG A 166 21.31 -12.70 11.04
C ARG A 166 20.18 -11.65 10.98
N THR A 167 19.35 -11.64 9.95
CA THR A 167 18.24 -10.67 9.87
C THR A 167 17.04 -11.10 10.76
N PRO A 168 16.54 -10.26 11.68
CA PRO A 168 15.32 -10.53 12.44
C PRO A 168 14.10 -10.79 11.54
N TYR A 169 13.18 -11.67 11.97
CA TYR A 169 12.06 -12.12 11.14
C TYR A 169 11.15 -10.99 10.66
N PHE A 170 10.85 -10.03 11.54
CA PHE A 170 9.99 -8.90 11.22
C PHE A 170 10.60 -7.95 10.16
N MET A 171 11.92 -7.77 10.24
CA MET A 171 12.75 -7.07 9.25
C MET A 171 12.74 -7.76 7.86
N ARG A 172 12.56 -9.10 7.81
CA ARG A 172 12.32 -9.83 6.55
C ARG A 172 10.94 -9.58 5.93
N ILE A 173 9.91 -9.31 6.74
CA ILE A 173 8.55 -9.06 6.26
C ILE A 173 8.50 -7.75 5.47
N ILE A 174 9.17 -6.70 5.98
CA ILE A 174 9.26 -5.42 5.28
C ILE A 174 10.08 -5.55 3.99
N ASN A 175 11.21 -6.27 4.04
CA ASN A 175 12.03 -6.51 2.85
C ASN A 175 11.39 -7.39 1.78
N ARG A 176 10.49 -8.32 2.13
CA ARG A 176 9.78 -9.13 1.13
C ARG A 176 8.98 -8.25 0.16
N PHE A 177 8.55 -7.07 0.58
CA PHE A 177 7.83 -6.12 -0.27
C PHE A 177 8.73 -5.32 -1.22
N ASP A 178 10.02 -5.13 -0.90
CA ASP A 178 10.99 -4.49 -1.82
C ASP A 178 11.77 -5.49 -2.68
N ILE A 179 11.95 -6.75 -2.24
CA ILE A 179 12.60 -7.81 -3.02
C ILE A 179 11.73 -8.28 -4.21
N VAL A 180 10.39 -8.25 -4.10
CA VAL A 180 9.50 -8.67 -5.20
C VAL A 180 9.55 -7.71 -6.39
N GLN A 181 9.87 -6.43 -6.16
CA GLN A 181 10.16 -5.47 -7.24
C GLN A 181 11.58 -5.68 -7.82
N MET A 182 12.55 -6.06 -6.99
CA MET A 182 13.94 -6.31 -7.44
C MET A 182 14.10 -7.61 -8.27
N VAL A 183 13.35 -8.68 -7.94
CA VAL A 183 13.41 -9.96 -8.68
C VAL A 183 12.72 -9.88 -10.05
N ARG A 184 11.80 -8.93 -10.26
CA ARG A 184 11.24 -8.67 -11.60
C ARG A 184 12.16 -7.86 -12.51
N PHE A 185 13.13 -7.12 -11.97
CA PHE A 185 14.12 -6.37 -12.75
C PHE A 185 15.40 -7.18 -13.06
N LEU A 186 15.71 -8.21 -12.25
CA LEU A 186 16.86 -9.09 -12.47
C LEU A 186 16.58 -10.32 -13.38
N ARG A 187 15.49 -10.31 -14.16
CA ARG A 187 15.21 -11.33 -15.19
C ARG A 187 15.33 -10.84 -16.64
N ILE A 188 15.84 -9.63 -16.86
CA ILE A 188 16.24 -9.16 -18.18
C ILE A 188 17.64 -8.56 -18.01
N THR A 189 18.57 -9.00 -18.87
CA THR A 189 20.03 -8.73 -18.85
C THR A 189 20.81 -9.22 -17.64
N CYS A 190 21.21 -10.50 -17.68
CA CYS A 190 22.61 -10.91 -17.64
C CYS A 190 22.66 -12.42 -17.87
N ARG A 191 23.02 -12.81 -19.10
CA ARG A 191 23.69 -14.10 -19.35
C ARG A 191 25.13 -13.99 -18.86
N PHE A 192 25.73 -15.16 -18.64
CA PHE A 192 27.15 -15.52 -18.49
C PHE A 192 27.56 -15.95 -17.08
N PRO A 193 28.37 -17.03 -16.95
CA PRO A 193 28.41 -18.29 -17.71
C PRO A 193 27.65 -19.43 -17.02
#